data_AF-A0A7V2GEN9-F1
#
_entry.id   AF-A0A7V2GEN9-F1
#
_cell.length_a   1.000
_cell.length_b   1.000
_cell.length_c   1.000
_cell.angle_alpha   90.00
_cell.angle_beta   90.00
_cell.angle_gamma   90.00
#
_symmetry.space_group_name_H-M   'P 1'
#
loop_
_entity.id
_entity.type
_entity.pdbx_description
1 polymer ?
#
loop_
_entity_poly.entity_id
_entity_poly.type
_entity_poly.pdbx_seq_one_letter_code
_entity_poly.pdbx_strand_id
1 'polypeptide(L)'
;MVFKSGFVGIIGKPNVGKSTLLNNIIGEKVAITSHKRQTTRNRIMGIHTSDEGQIIFLDTPGIHNAKSPLNRYMVSTAVGTFRDVDIILFLVDAAAPFDAEDVLITESLATVSVPVVLIINKVDLIQKQRLLPFIDDLRHRHAFEEIIPLSALNGFNVDIVLDIVRKLLPEGPKYFPDDMYTDSSERFLAAEIIREKIMLLTHQEIPYSTAVVVESFKEDERKNLIRISAAINVEKNSQKGIIIGKKGSMLKEIGKQARLEMEQFFDTRIYLELFVKVSKDWTKNERMLKELGYDTRKEP
;
A
#
# COMPACT_ATOMS: atom_id res chain seq x y z
N MET A 1 -17.99 10.40 -26.36
CA MET A 1 -17.27 9.24 -25.82
C MET A 1 -18.05 8.72 -24.64
N VAL A 2 -17.99 7.40 -24.42
CA VAL A 2 -18.64 6.75 -23.28
C VAL A 2 -17.74 6.92 -22.06
N PHE A 3 -18.33 7.26 -20.91
CA PHE A 3 -17.60 7.34 -19.64
C PHE A 3 -17.39 5.95 -19.06
N LYS A 4 -16.13 5.55 -18.86
CA LYS A 4 -15.78 4.26 -18.29
C LYS A 4 -15.38 4.38 -16.83
N SER A 5 -15.81 3.44 -16.00
CA SER A 5 -15.40 3.44 -14.60
C SER A 5 -15.48 2.07 -13.97
N GLY A 6 -14.69 1.88 -12.91
CA GLY A 6 -14.69 0.66 -12.12
C GLY A 6 -13.46 0.53 -11.24
N PHE A 7 -13.40 -0.60 -10.53
CA PHE A 7 -12.44 -0.89 -9.48
C PHE A 7 -11.35 -1.84 -9.98
N VAL A 8 -10.10 -1.55 -9.61
CA VAL A 8 -8.91 -2.26 -10.10
C VAL A 8 -8.05 -2.70 -8.91
N GLY A 9 -7.95 -4.00 -8.68
CA GLY A 9 -7.15 -4.55 -7.59
C GLY A 9 -5.68 -4.64 -7.96
N ILE A 10 -4.77 -4.08 -7.17
CA ILE A 10 -3.32 -4.23 -7.35
C ILE A 10 -2.82 -5.28 -6.36
N ILE A 11 -2.38 -6.43 -6.87
CA ILE A 11 -1.99 -7.59 -6.05
C ILE A 11 -0.60 -8.07 -6.41
N GLY A 12 -0.02 -8.92 -5.57
CA GLY A 12 1.33 -9.44 -5.75
C GLY A 12 2.03 -9.65 -4.41
N LYS A 13 3.16 -10.36 -4.40
CA LYS A 13 3.92 -10.62 -3.17
C LYS A 13 4.46 -9.33 -2.56
N PRO A 14 4.91 -9.32 -1.29
CA PRO A 14 5.54 -8.15 -0.70
C PRO A 14 6.70 -7.62 -1.56
N ASN A 15 6.91 -6.30 -1.57
CA ASN A 15 8.03 -5.61 -2.24
C ASN A 15 8.08 -5.66 -3.79
N VAL A 16 7.06 -6.16 -4.48
CA VAL A 16 7.00 -6.09 -5.96
C VAL A 16 6.73 -4.68 -6.50
N GLY A 17 6.40 -3.71 -5.63
CA GLY A 17 6.21 -2.30 -6.00
C GLY A 17 4.76 -1.87 -6.25
N LYS A 18 3.77 -2.53 -5.62
CA LYS A 18 2.33 -2.19 -5.72
C LYS A 18 2.02 -0.73 -5.36
N SER A 19 2.38 -0.31 -4.15
CA SER A 19 2.18 1.06 -3.69
C SER A 19 2.99 2.09 -4.49
N THR A 20 4.15 1.70 -5.04
CA THR A 20 4.91 2.55 -5.96
C THR A 20 4.17 2.77 -7.27
N LEU A 21 3.57 1.72 -7.84
CA LEU A 21 2.74 1.83 -9.04
C LEU A 21 1.51 2.71 -8.75
N LEU A 22 0.84 2.49 -7.62
CA LEU A 22 -0.30 3.30 -7.23
C LEU A 22 0.08 4.79 -7.15
N ASN A 23 1.12 5.14 -6.37
CA ASN A 23 1.55 6.53 -6.24
C ASN A 23 1.94 7.15 -7.59
N ASN A 24 2.58 6.38 -8.48
CA ASN A 24 2.96 6.86 -9.81
C ASN A 24 1.73 7.17 -10.67
N ILE A 25 0.73 6.29 -10.67
CA ILE A 25 -0.53 6.47 -11.38
C ILE A 25 -1.30 7.70 -10.87
N ILE A 26 -1.38 7.86 -9.55
CA ILE A 26 -2.13 8.96 -8.94
C ILE A 26 -1.37 10.29 -9.06
N GLY A 27 -0.04 10.25 -9.15
CA GLY A 27 0.82 11.43 -9.12
C GLY A 27 1.08 11.97 -7.70
N GLU A 28 0.40 11.41 -6.70
CA GLU A 28 0.50 11.78 -5.30
C GLU A 28 0.90 10.59 -4.42
N LYS A 29 1.50 10.85 -3.26
CA LYS A 29 1.91 9.81 -2.31
C LYS A 29 0.74 9.35 -1.44
N VAL A 30 -0.19 8.59 -2.03
CA VAL A 30 -1.36 8.03 -1.32
C VAL A 30 -1.04 6.81 -0.45
N ALA A 31 0.01 6.06 -0.80
CA ALA A 31 0.44 4.88 -0.07
C ALA A 31 1.91 4.99 0.35
N ILE A 32 2.24 4.51 1.54
CA ILE A 32 3.64 4.52 1.98
C ILE A 32 4.47 3.45 1.26
N THR A 33 5.76 3.70 1.14
CA THR A 33 6.67 2.78 0.42
C THR A 33 7.91 2.46 1.25
N SER A 34 8.37 1.22 1.19
CA SER A 34 9.63 0.80 1.81
C SER A 34 10.16 -0.45 1.11
N HIS A 35 11.49 -0.63 1.17
CA HIS A 35 12.14 -1.88 0.76
C HIS A 35 11.86 -3.04 1.73
N LYS A 36 11.22 -2.75 2.87
CA LYS A 36 10.86 -3.76 3.88
C LYS A 36 9.57 -4.46 3.52
N ARG A 37 9.53 -5.76 3.79
CA ARG A 37 8.31 -6.57 3.59
C ARG A 37 7.17 -6.03 4.45
N GLN A 38 5.94 -6.39 4.10
CA GLN A 38 4.74 -6.03 4.86
C GLN A 38 4.58 -4.52 5.08
N THR A 39 4.99 -3.73 4.09
CA THR A 39 4.82 -2.27 4.11
C THR A 39 3.34 -1.92 4.08
N THR A 40 2.55 -2.41 3.13
CA THR A 40 1.10 -2.18 3.10
C THR A 40 0.38 -3.20 3.99
N ARG A 41 -0.42 -2.72 4.95
CA ARG A 41 -1.20 -3.57 5.87
C ARG A 41 -2.71 -3.47 5.70
N ASN A 42 -3.20 -2.34 5.21
CA ASN A 42 -4.61 -2.09 4.94
C ASN A 42 -4.80 -1.92 3.43
N ARG A 43 -6.03 -2.09 2.95
CA ARG A 43 -6.40 -1.70 1.58
C ARG A 43 -6.33 -0.18 1.48
N ILE A 44 -5.72 0.34 0.42
CA ILE A 44 -5.61 1.78 0.15
C ILE A 44 -6.27 2.05 -1.20
N MET A 45 -7.20 3.01 -1.24
CA MET A 45 -7.83 3.45 -2.47
C MET A 45 -7.05 4.62 -3.08
N GLY A 46 -6.76 4.54 -4.37
CA GLY A 46 -6.34 5.68 -5.19
C GLY A 46 -7.30 5.86 -6.36
N ILE A 47 -7.68 7.10 -6.64
CA ILE A 47 -8.68 7.44 -7.66
C ILE A 47 -7.98 8.24 -8.76
N HIS A 48 -7.99 7.70 -9.98
CA HIS A 48 -7.51 8.40 -11.17
C HIS A 48 -8.70 8.82 -12.04
N THR A 49 -8.98 10.12 -12.08
CA THR A 49 -10.09 10.69 -12.86
C THR A 49 -9.55 11.40 -14.10
N SER A 50 -10.22 11.20 -15.23
CA SER A 50 -9.93 11.85 -16.52
C SER A 50 -11.23 12.12 -17.27
N ASP A 51 -11.16 12.89 -18.36
CA ASP A 51 -12.32 13.15 -19.23
C ASP A 51 -12.92 11.86 -19.84
N GLU A 52 -12.11 10.81 -19.97
CA GLU A 52 -12.53 9.52 -20.55
C GLU A 52 -13.16 8.58 -19.53
N GLY A 53 -12.99 8.82 -18.23
CA GLY A 53 -13.43 7.90 -17.18
C GLY A 53 -12.74 8.03 -15.84
N GLN A 54 -13.16 7.20 -14.89
CA GLN A 54 -12.63 7.15 -13.52
C GLN A 54 -12.21 5.74 -13.13
N ILE A 55 -10.94 5.57 -12.79
CA ILE A 55 -10.33 4.28 -12.41
C ILE A 55 -10.06 4.31 -10.91
N ILE A 56 -10.63 3.36 -10.17
CA ILE A 56 -10.47 3.26 -8.72
C ILE A 56 -9.53 2.11 -8.39
N PHE A 57 -8.28 2.42 -8.07
CA PHE A 57 -7.27 1.45 -7.70
C PHE A 57 -7.36 1.07 -6.23
N LEU A 58 -7.26 -0.23 -5.94
CA LEU A 58 -7.20 -0.79 -4.60
C LEU A 58 -5.82 -1.43 -4.41
N ASP A 59 -4.89 -0.73 -3.75
CA ASP A 59 -3.61 -1.31 -3.33
C ASP A 59 -3.83 -2.19 -2.11
N THR A 60 -3.27 -3.40 -2.17
CA THR A 60 -3.51 -4.44 -1.17
C THR A 60 -2.22 -4.85 -0.46
N PRO A 61 -2.33 -5.38 0.78
CA PRO A 61 -1.19 -6.03 1.42
C PRO A 61 -0.59 -7.14 0.55
N GLY A 62 0.72 -7.34 0.64
CA GLY A 62 1.37 -8.40 -0.11
C GLY A 62 0.89 -9.79 0.32
N ILE A 63 0.46 -10.61 -0.63
CA ILE A 63 0.02 -11.99 -0.37
C ILE A 63 1.27 -12.87 -0.13
N HIS A 64 1.25 -13.63 0.95
CA HIS A 64 2.34 -14.52 1.38
C HIS A 64 1.80 -15.55 2.37
N ASN A 65 2.61 -16.54 2.75
CA ASN A 65 2.16 -17.56 3.70
C ASN A 65 1.91 -16.95 5.11
N ALA A 66 0.66 -16.99 5.56
CA ALA A 66 0.19 -16.30 6.76
C ALA A 66 0.15 -17.20 8.01
N LYS A 67 1.14 -17.03 8.90
CA LYS A 67 1.22 -17.77 10.18
C LYS A 67 0.60 -17.02 11.37
N SER A 68 0.78 -15.69 11.44
CA SER A 68 0.25 -14.86 12.53
C SER A 68 -1.15 -14.32 12.20
N PRO A 69 -1.97 -13.96 13.22
CA PRO A 69 -3.24 -13.28 13.01
C PRO A 69 -3.13 -12.01 12.14
N LEU A 70 -2.13 -11.15 12.37
CA LEU A 70 -1.89 -9.98 11.51
C LEU A 70 -1.62 -10.38 10.05
N ASN A 71 -0.82 -11.42 9.81
CA ASN A 71 -0.56 -11.89 8.44
C ASN A 71 -1.82 -12.46 7.80
N ARG A 72 -2.65 -13.17 8.57
CA ARG A 72 -3.93 -13.69 8.07
C ARG A 72 -4.88 -12.57 7.70
N TYR A 73 -4.97 -11.52 8.53
CA TYR A 73 -5.69 -10.29 8.21
C TYR A 73 -5.21 -9.66 6.89
N MET A 74 -3.90 -9.53 6.71
CA MET A 74 -3.34 -8.95 5.48
C MET A 74 -3.70 -9.77 4.24
N VAL A 75 -3.53 -11.10 4.31
CA VAL A 75 -3.89 -11.99 3.20
C VAL A 75 -5.39 -11.98 2.93
N SER A 76 -6.23 -12.02 3.96
CA SER A 76 -7.68 -11.96 3.78
C SER A 76 -8.14 -10.64 3.18
N THR A 77 -7.49 -9.52 3.53
CA THR A 77 -7.77 -8.19 2.94
C THR A 77 -7.42 -8.18 1.44
N ALA A 78 -6.27 -8.75 1.07
CA ALA A 78 -5.85 -8.81 -0.33
C ALA A 78 -6.75 -9.75 -1.16
N VAL A 79 -7.07 -10.94 -0.67
CA VAL A 79 -7.95 -11.90 -1.35
C VAL A 79 -9.40 -11.42 -1.37
N GLY A 80 -9.85 -10.73 -0.32
CA GLY A 80 -11.19 -10.12 -0.25
C GLY A 80 -11.44 -9.15 -1.40
N THR A 81 -10.40 -8.40 -1.79
CA THR A 81 -10.44 -7.44 -2.90
C THR A 81 -10.80 -8.08 -4.24
N PHE A 82 -10.56 -9.39 -4.45
CA PHE A 82 -10.88 -10.05 -5.72
C PHE A 82 -12.38 -10.04 -6.05
N ARG A 83 -13.25 -9.90 -5.03
CA ARG A 83 -14.71 -9.88 -5.19
C ARG A 83 -15.27 -8.49 -5.53
N ASP A 84 -14.48 -7.45 -5.30
CA ASP A 84 -14.93 -6.06 -5.33
C ASP A 84 -14.33 -5.29 -6.52
N VAL A 85 -13.67 -5.98 -7.46
CA VAL A 85 -12.93 -5.36 -8.57
C VAL A 85 -13.39 -5.88 -9.91
N ASP A 86 -13.33 -5.01 -10.91
CA ASP A 86 -13.61 -5.29 -12.31
C ASP A 86 -12.38 -5.83 -13.05
N ILE A 87 -11.17 -5.53 -12.56
CA ILE A 87 -9.88 -5.93 -13.14
C ILE A 87 -8.87 -6.20 -12.03
N ILE A 88 -7.99 -7.20 -12.21
CA ILE A 88 -6.84 -7.45 -11.35
C ILE A 88 -5.54 -7.12 -12.08
N LEU A 89 -4.71 -6.26 -11.48
CA LEU A 89 -3.31 -6.10 -11.84
C LEU A 89 -2.44 -6.99 -10.95
N PHE A 90 -1.92 -8.07 -11.52
CA PHE A 90 -0.99 -8.95 -10.80
C PHE A 90 0.46 -8.52 -11.05
N LEU A 91 1.10 -7.97 -10.01
CA LEU A 91 2.46 -7.48 -10.08
C LEU A 91 3.48 -8.53 -9.66
N VAL A 92 4.51 -8.71 -10.48
CA VAL A 92 5.72 -9.50 -10.21
C VAL A 92 6.97 -8.63 -10.33
N ASP A 93 8.06 -9.08 -9.70
CA ASP A 93 9.36 -8.38 -9.72
C ASP A 93 10.29 -9.01 -10.77
N ALA A 94 10.63 -8.26 -11.82
CA ALA A 94 11.53 -8.73 -12.87
C ALA A 94 12.95 -9.02 -12.38
N ALA A 95 13.39 -8.36 -11.30
CA ALA A 95 14.72 -8.53 -10.72
C ALA A 95 14.81 -9.73 -9.75
N ALA A 96 13.69 -10.37 -9.45
CA ALA A 96 13.61 -11.54 -8.59
C ALA A 96 13.15 -12.78 -9.37
N PRO A 97 13.51 -13.99 -8.94
CA PRO A 97 12.90 -15.20 -9.49
C PRO A 97 11.41 -15.24 -9.16
N PHE A 98 10.64 -15.85 -10.06
CA PHE A 98 9.27 -16.26 -9.79
C PHE A 98 9.30 -17.42 -8.79
N ASP A 99 8.75 -17.22 -7.60
CA ASP A 99 8.91 -18.14 -6.47
C ASP A 99 7.57 -18.69 -5.97
N ALA A 100 7.60 -19.42 -4.85
CA ALA A 100 6.43 -20.05 -4.27
C ALA A 100 5.33 -19.07 -3.84
N GLU A 101 5.66 -17.82 -3.47
CA GLU A 101 4.64 -16.81 -3.16
C GLU A 101 3.93 -16.36 -4.45
N ASP A 102 4.66 -16.20 -5.55
CA ASP A 102 4.05 -15.86 -6.85
C ASP A 102 3.18 -17.01 -7.39
N VAL A 103 3.61 -18.26 -7.20
CA VAL A 103 2.82 -19.46 -7.54
C VAL A 103 1.51 -19.47 -6.75
N LEU A 104 1.57 -19.28 -5.43
CA LEU A 104 0.37 -19.26 -4.57
C LEU A 104 -0.63 -18.18 -4.99
N ILE A 105 -0.14 -17.00 -5.37
CA ILE A 105 -1.00 -15.92 -5.88
C ILE A 105 -1.63 -16.34 -7.20
N THR A 106 -0.84 -16.90 -8.12
CA THR A 106 -1.32 -17.37 -9.43
C THR A 106 -2.39 -18.45 -9.28
N GLU A 107 -2.22 -19.39 -8.36
CA GLU A 107 -3.23 -20.42 -8.04
C GLU A 107 -4.52 -19.80 -7.50
N SER A 108 -4.43 -18.76 -6.67
CA SER A 108 -5.63 -18.06 -6.16
C SER A 108 -6.44 -17.35 -7.26
N LEU A 109 -5.77 -16.93 -8.33
CA LEU A 109 -6.39 -16.27 -9.48
C LEU A 109 -7.21 -17.21 -10.36
N ALA A 110 -6.95 -18.52 -10.31
CA ALA A 110 -7.69 -19.51 -11.12
C ALA A 110 -9.20 -19.55 -10.82
N THR A 111 -9.63 -18.98 -9.69
CA THR A 111 -11.04 -18.91 -9.27
C THR A 111 -11.70 -17.56 -9.56
N VAL A 112 -10.93 -16.60 -10.11
CA VAL A 112 -11.40 -15.25 -10.39
C VAL A 112 -12.03 -15.20 -11.79
N SER A 113 -13.15 -14.50 -11.93
CA SER A 113 -13.89 -14.35 -13.20
C SER A 113 -13.58 -13.05 -13.94
N VAL A 114 -12.86 -12.12 -13.33
CA VAL A 114 -12.51 -10.83 -13.92
C VAL A 114 -11.17 -10.87 -14.66
N PRO A 115 -10.93 -10.00 -15.66
CA PRO A 115 -9.67 -9.94 -16.38
C PRO A 115 -8.46 -9.73 -15.46
N VAL A 116 -7.40 -10.49 -15.72
CA VAL A 116 -6.12 -10.36 -15.01
C VAL A 116 -5.06 -9.86 -15.98
N VAL A 117 -4.45 -8.72 -15.65
CA VAL A 117 -3.31 -8.15 -16.38
C VAL A 117 -2.04 -8.41 -15.57
N LEU A 118 -1.06 -9.06 -16.20
CA LEU A 118 0.25 -9.29 -15.59
C LEU A 118 1.11 -8.06 -15.74
N ILE A 119 1.62 -7.55 -14.63
CA ILE A 119 2.52 -6.42 -14.58
C ILE A 119 3.90 -6.90 -14.14
N ILE A 120 4.88 -6.79 -15.03
CA ILE A 120 6.28 -7.16 -14.75
C ILE A 120 7.01 -5.87 -14.37
N ASN A 121 7.11 -5.59 -13.07
CA ASN A 121 7.70 -4.36 -12.56
C ASN A 121 9.23 -4.46 -12.40
N LYS A 122 9.89 -3.32 -12.23
CA LYS A 122 11.34 -3.17 -12.00
C LYS A 122 12.20 -3.62 -13.18
N VAL A 123 11.70 -3.45 -14.39
CA VAL A 123 12.47 -3.80 -15.61
C VAL A 123 13.73 -2.95 -15.80
N ASP A 124 13.81 -1.81 -15.12
CA ASP A 124 14.99 -0.95 -15.05
C ASP A 124 16.17 -1.61 -14.30
N LEU A 125 15.92 -2.64 -13.48
CA LEU A 125 16.95 -3.34 -12.72
C LEU A 125 17.53 -4.56 -13.44
N ILE A 126 17.02 -4.92 -14.62
CA ILE A 126 17.46 -6.09 -15.37
C ILE A 126 18.03 -5.75 -16.74
N GLN A 127 18.87 -6.64 -17.25
CA GLN A 127 19.36 -6.56 -18.63
C GLN A 127 18.23 -6.90 -19.60
N LYS A 128 18.07 -6.10 -20.67
CA LYS A 128 16.99 -6.26 -21.67
C LYS A 128 16.87 -7.68 -22.25
N GLN A 129 18.00 -8.37 -22.43
CA GLN A 129 18.05 -9.73 -22.98
C GLN A 129 17.34 -10.76 -22.09
N ARG A 130 17.20 -10.49 -20.79
CA ARG A 130 16.50 -11.38 -19.84
C ARG A 130 14.98 -11.19 -19.84
N LEU A 131 14.48 -10.09 -20.41
CA LEU A 131 13.06 -9.74 -20.31
C LEU A 131 12.17 -10.64 -21.18
N LEU A 132 12.53 -10.87 -22.45
CA LEU A 132 11.72 -11.71 -23.35
C LEU A 132 11.60 -13.17 -22.86
N PRO A 133 12.67 -13.85 -22.42
CA PRO A 133 12.54 -15.18 -21.83
C PRO A 133 11.68 -15.19 -20.56
N PHE A 134 11.74 -14.12 -19.76
CA PHE A 134 10.93 -14.02 -18.54
C PHE A 134 9.44 -13.84 -18.85
N ILE A 135 9.10 -13.01 -19.84
CA ILE A 135 7.72 -12.88 -20.34
C ILE A 135 7.21 -14.21 -20.88
N ASP A 136 8.03 -14.92 -21.67
CA ASP A 136 7.66 -16.22 -22.24
C ASP A 136 7.43 -17.28 -21.15
N ASP A 137 8.22 -17.30 -20.07
CA ASP A 137 7.93 -18.20 -18.94
C ASP A 137 6.59 -17.87 -18.26
N LEU A 138 6.34 -16.59 -17.98
CA LEU A 138 5.17 -16.18 -17.20
C LEU A 138 3.86 -16.33 -17.95
N ARG A 139 3.83 -16.12 -19.28
CA ARG A 139 2.59 -16.19 -20.07
C ARG A 139 1.91 -17.57 -20.00
N HIS A 140 2.66 -18.63 -19.71
CA HIS A 140 2.11 -19.99 -19.64
C HIS A 140 1.55 -20.34 -18.25
N ARG A 141 1.69 -19.45 -17.25
CA ARG A 141 1.30 -19.71 -15.85
C ARG A 141 -0.16 -19.40 -15.56
N HIS A 142 -0.76 -18.49 -16.32
CA HIS A 142 -2.16 -18.09 -16.21
C HIS A 142 -2.63 -17.49 -17.54
N ALA A 143 -3.93 -17.52 -17.81
CA ALA A 143 -4.53 -16.81 -18.95
C ALA A 143 -4.61 -15.31 -18.62
N PHE A 144 -3.52 -14.59 -18.85
CA PHE A 144 -3.50 -13.13 -18.69
C PHE A 144 -4.14 -12.46 -19.91
N GLU A 145 -4.94 -11.43 -19.66
CA GLU A 145 -5.53 -10.59 -20.73
C GLU A 145 -4.43 -9.80 -21.45
N GLU A 146 -3.49 -9.26 -20.67
CA GLU A 146 -2.33 -8.52 -21.17
C GLU A 146 -1.11 -8.75 -20.26
N ILE A 147 0.09 -8.59 -20.83
CA ILE A 147 1.37 -8.68 -20.09
C ILE A 147 2.18 -7.42 -20.35
N ILE A 148 2.38 -6.61 -19.31
CA ILE A 148 2.99 -5.28 -19.42
C ILE A 148 4.28 -5.21 -18.59
N PRO A 149 5.47 -5.17 -19.23
CA PRO A 149 6.71 -4.83 -18.56
C PRO A 149 6.78 -3.33 -18.28
N LEU A 150 7.04 -2.94 -17.03
CA LEU A 150 7.06 -1.54 -16.62
C LEU A 150 8.10 -1.24 -15.53
N SER A 151 8.34 0.05 -15.29
CA SER A 151 9.06 0.53 -14.11
C SER A 151 8.18 1.53 -13.37
N ALA A 152 7.57 1.08 -12.27
CA ALA A 152 6.70 1.93 -11.45
C ALA A 152 7.46 3.11 -10.83
N LEU A 153 8.75 2.92 -10.53
CA LEU A 153 9.60 3.97 -9.96
C LEU A 153 9.87 5.09 -10.97
N ASN A 154 10.09 4.74 -12.24
CA ASN A 154 10.49 5.68 -13.28
C ASN A 154 9.33 6.10 -14.20
N GLY A 155 8.13 5.55 -14.01
CA GLY A 155 6.95 5.80 -14.84
C GLY A 155 6.96 5.12 -16.21
N PHE A 156 7.98 4.31 -16.53
CA PHE A 156 8.07 3.62 -17.82
C PHE A 156 6.89 2.66 -18.00
N ASN A 157 6.10 2.84 -19.07
CA ASN A 157 4.91 2.06 -19.44
C ASN A 157 3.74 2.12 -18.44
N VAL A 158 3.71 3.07 -17.51
CA VAL A 158 2.57 3.22 -16.58
C VAL A 158 1.32 3.76 -17.30
N ASP A 159 1.53 4.63 -18.28
CA ASP A 159 0.51 5.11 -19.23
C ASP A 159 -0.16 3.95 -20.00
N ILE A 160 0.63 2.97 -20.46
CA ILE A 160 0.11 1.78 -21.15
C ILE A 160 -0.82 0.98 -20.23
N VAL A 161 -0.49 0.87 -18.94
CA VAL A 161 -1.38 0.21 -17.96
C VAL A 161 -2.71 0.94 -17.88
N LEU A 162 -2.70 2.27 -17.81
CA LEU A 162 -3.94 3.06 -17.74
C LEU A 162 -4.79 2.88 -19.00
N ASP A 163 -4.19 2.84 -20.17
CA ASP A 163 -4.90 2.64 -21.44
C ASP A 163 -5.51 1.23 -21.54
N ILE A 164 -4.78 0.19 -21.13
CA ILE A 164 -5.31 -1.18 -21.10
C ILE A 164 -6.46 -1.30 -20.09
N VAL A 165 -6.27 -0.79 -18.87
CA VAL A 165 -7.31 -0.78 -17.85
C VAL A 165 -8.56 -0.05 -18.36
N ARG A 166 -8.41 1.12 -18.96
CA ARG A 166 -9.54 1.87 -19.54
C ARG A 166 -10.25 1.09 -20.65
N LYS A 167 -9.53 0.36 -21.49
CA LYS A 167 -10.16 -0.49 -22.53
C LYS A 167 -10.98 -1.63 -21.92
N LEU A 168 -10.52 -2.22 -20.83
CA LEU A 168 -11.16 -3.36 -20.16
C LEU A 168 -12.32 -2.94 -19.25
N LEU A 169 -12.30 -1.72 -18.68
CA LEU A 169 -13.36 -1.24 -17.81
C LEU A 169 -14.71 -1.14 -18.54
N PRO A 170 -15.82 -1.44 -17.84
CA PRO A 170 -17.16 -1.25 -18.36
C PRO A 170 -17.53 0.23 -18.45
N GLU A 171 -18.64 0.51 -19.13
CA GLU A 171 -19.32 1.81 -18.98
C GLU A 171 -19.87 1.90 -17.56
N GLY A 172 -19.77 3.06 -16.93
CA GLY A 172 -20.18 3.19 -15.53
C GLY A 172 -20.37 4.64 -15.09
N PRO A 173 -20.87 4.85 -13.87
CA PRO A 173 -21.05 6.19 -13.31
C PRO A 173 -19.70 6.76 -12.84
N LYS A 174 -19.67 8.07 -12.62
CA LYS A 174 -18.62 8.66 -11.79
C LYS A 174 -18.89 8.33 -10.33
N TYR A 175 -17.99 7.60 -9.68
CA TYR A 175 -18.14 7.17 -8.28
C TYR A 175 -17.73 8.27 -7.30
N PHE A 176 -16.72 9.06 -7.64
CA PHE A 176 -16.10 10.06 -6.77
C PHE A 176 -15.96 11.44 -7.46
N PRO A 177 -15.88 12.54 -6.69
CA PRO A 177 -15.55 13.87 -7.22
C PRO A 177 -14.23 13.91 -8.00
N ASP A 178 -14.07 14.90 -8.89
CA ASP A 178 -12.89 15.07 -9.75
C ASP A 178 -11.59 15.32 -8.99
N ASP A 179 -11.69 16.04 -7.87
CA ASP A 179 -10.59 16.46 -7.02
C ASP A 179 -10.17 15.39 -6.01
N MET A 180 -10.95 14.31 -5.90
CA MET A 180 -10.68 13.24 -4.96
C MET A 180 -9.73 12.21 -5.56
N TYR A 181 -8.55 12.06 -4.97
CA TYR A 181 -7.52 11.10 -5.39
C TYR A 181 -7.33 9.92 -4.43
N THR A 182 -7.92 9.96 -3.23
CA THR A 182 -7.96 8.86 -2.24
C THR A 182 -9.14 9.01 -1.29
N ASP A 183 -9.61 7.91 -0.70
CA ASP A 183 -10.60 7.88 0.39
C ASP A 183 -9.97 7.90 1.79
N SER A 184 -8.64 7.91 1.85
CA SER A 184 -7.88 7.83 3.09
C SER A 184 -8.06 9.10 3.92
N SER A 185 -8.55 8.94 5.15
CA SER A 185 -8.62 10.05 6.10
C SER A 185 -7.22 10.61 6.41
N GLU A 186 -7.11 11.92 6.66
CA GLU A 186 -5.85 12.56 7.04
C GLU A 186 -5.21 11.92 8.29
N ARG A 187 -6.04 11.45 9.22
CA ARG A 187 -5.57 10.68 10.39
C ARG A 187 -4.86 9.40 10.01
N PHE A 188 -5.40 8.68 9.03
CA PHE A 188 -4.79 7.46 8.51
C PHE A 188 -3.47 7.78 7.81
N LEU A 189 -3.45 8.79 6.93
CA LEU A 189 -2.25 9.23 6.24
C LEU A 189 -1.16 9.65 7.24
N ALA A 190 -1.52 10.40 8.28
CA ALA A 190 -0.58 10.77 9.33
C ALA A 190 0.00 9.55 10.07
N ALA A 191 -0.84 8.57 10.41
CA ALA A 191 -0.40 7.32 11.03
C ALA A 191 0.57 6.55 10.13
N GLU A 192 0.26 6.46 8.84
CA GLU A 192 1.07 5.76 7.85
C GLU A 192 2.41 6.46 7.60
N ILE A 193 2.46 7.79 7.49
CA ILE A 193 3.71 8.56 7.37
C ILE A 193 4.64 8.28 8.56
N ILE A 194 4.12 8.32 9.79
CA ILE A 194 4.90 7.98 11.00
C ILE A 194 5.40 6.54 10.91
N ARG A 195 4.54 5.61 10.52
CA ARG A 195 4.89 4.20 10.38
C ARG A 195 5.97 3.99 9.32
N GLU A 196 5.92 4.70 8.21
CA GLU A 196 6.96 4.67 7.18
C GLU A 196 8.31 5.09 7.78
N LYS A 197 8.37 6.16 8.58
CA LYS A 197 9.63 6.59 9.22
C LYS A 197 10.15 5.57 10.20
N ILE A 198 9.27 4.92 10.96
CA ILE A 198 9.65 3.80 11.81
C ILE A 198 10.21 2.66 10.96
N MET A 199 9.54 2.31 9.85
CA MET A 199 10.02 1.29 8.92
C MET A 199 11.37 1.68 8.32
N LEU A 200 11.64 2.92 7.97
CA LEU A 200 12.92 3.32 7.37
C LEU A 200 14.07 3.36 8.39
N LEU A 201 13.81 3.86 9.61
CA LEU A 201 14.84 4.17 10.61
C LEU A 201 15.16 3.04 11.58
N THR A 202 14.29 2.04 11.69
CA THR A 202 14.52 0.89 12.58
C THR A 202 14.99 -0.33 11.81
N HIS A 203 15.29 -1.46 12.44
CA HIS A 203 15.70 -2.70 11.78
C HIS A 203 15.13 -3.92 12.53
N GLN A 204 15.50 -5.12 12.07
CA GLN A 204 15.13 -6.39 12.71
C GLN A 204 13.60 -6.51 12.85
N GLU A 205 13.08 -6.90 14.01
CA GLU A 205 11.66 -7.14 14.24
C GLU A 205 10.83 -5.86 14.46
N ILE A 206 11.46 -4.71 14.69
CA ILE A 206 10.78 -3.47 15.09
C ILE A 206 9.75 -2.98 14.06
N PRO A 207 10.07 -2.90 12.74
CA PRO A 207 9.10 -2.49 11.72
C PRO A 207 7.83 -3.35 11.72
N TYR A 208 7.98 -4.63 12.01
CA TYR A 208 6.89 -5.61 11.91
C TYR A 208 6.05 -5.70 13.18
N SER A 209 6.59 -5.28 14.33
CA SER A 209 5.94 -5.31 15.65
C SER A 209 5.39 -3.95 16.09
N THR A 210 5.33 -2.98 15.18
CA THR A 210 4.87 -1.63 15.46
C THR A 210 3.53 -1.31 14.80
N ALA A 211 2.64 -0.60 15.50
CA ALA A 211 1.43 0.02 14.95
C ALA A 211 1.35 1.48 15.41
N VAL A 212 0.81 2.37 14.56
CA VAL A 212 0.63 3.79 14.90
C VAL A 212 -0.86 4.10 14.97
N VAL A 213 -1.27 4.77 16.04
CA VAL A 213 -2.65 5.23 16.23
C VAL A 213 -2.62 6.73 16.49
N VAL A 214 -3.33 7.50 15.67
CA VAL A 214 -3.53 8.94 15.92
C VAL A 214 -4.63 9.10 16.96
N GLU A 215 -4.27 9.60 18.14
CA GLU A 215 -5.17 9.78 19.29
C GLU A 215 -5.91 11.12 19.23
N SER A 216 -5.28 12.13 18.64
CA SER A 216 -5.89 13.45 18.42
C SER A 216 -5.38 14.04 17.11
N PHE A 217 -6.28 14.65 16.35
CA PHE A 217 -5.99 15.43 15.16
C PHE A 217 -6.89 16.65 15.22
N LYS A 218 -6.31 17.84 15.39
CA LYS A 218 -7.03 19.09 15.55
C LYS A 218 -6.43 20.16 14.66
N GLU A 219 -7.22 20.69 13.75
CA GLU A 219 -6.89 21.85 12.94
C GLU A 219 -7.11 23.15 13.73
N ASP A 220 -6.18 24.09 13.58
CA ASP A 220 -6.26 25.47 14.05
C ASP A 220 -6.06 26.37 12.82
N GLU A 221 -7.14 26.60 12.08
CA GLU A 221 -7.17 27.41 10.85
C GLU A 221 -6.54 28.79 11.06
N ARG A 222 -6.79 29.42 12.23
CA ARG A 222 -6.27 30.75 12.56
C ARG A 222 -4.75 30.79 12.64
N LYS A 223 -4.10 29.67 12.95
CA LYS A 223 -2.64 29.56 13.05
C LYS A 223 -2.01 28.83 11.87
N ASN A 224 -2.81 28.43 10.88
CA ASN A 224 -2.41 27.51 9.82
C ASN A 224 -1.61 26.32 10.37
N LEU A 225 -2.18 25.64 11.38
CA LEU A 225 -1.49 24.62 12.18
C LEU A 225 -2.40 23.42 12.42
N ILE A 226 -1.88 22.22 12.18
CA ILE A 226 -2.52 20.96 12.61
C ILE A 226 -1.75 20.42 13.82
N ARG A 227 -2.48 20.06 14.87
CA ARG A 227 -1.95 19.42 16.08
C ARG A 227 -2.30 17.94 16.08
N ILE A 228 -1.27 17.10 16.00
CA ILE A 228 -1.38 15.65 15.92
C ILE A 228 -0.73 15.04 17.15
N SER A 229 -1.46 14.19 17.86
CA SER A 229 -0.93 13.31 18.89
C SER A 229 -1.09 11.86 18.44
N ALA A 230 0.01 11.10 18.43
CA ALA A 230 0.00 9.71 18.00
C ALA A 230 0.75 8.78 18.96
N ALA A 231 0.20 7.59 19.15
CA ALA A 231 0.80 6.51 19.92
C ALA A 231 1.43 5.46 19.00
N ILE A 232 2.73 5.25 19.18
CA ILE A 232 3.51 4.15 18.60
C ILE A 232 3.40 2.95 19.55
N ASN A 233 2.66 1.94 19.13
CA ASN A 233 2.42 0.70 19.86
C ASN A 233 3.47 -0.34 19.47
N VAL A 234 4.16 -0.91 20.46
CA VAL A 234 5.13 -2.00 20.30
C VAL A 234 4.76 -3.18 21.20
N GLU A 235 5.27 -4.38 20.93
CA GLU A 235 4.92 -5.58 21.72
C GLU A 235 5.68 -5.71 23.04
N LYS A 236 6.90 -5.17 23.13
CA LYS A 236 7.80 -5.39 24.28
C LYS A 236 8.45 -4.11 24.78
N ASN A 237 8.80 -4.10 26.07
CA ASN A 237 9.57 -3.01 26.68
C ASN A 237 10.93 -2.78 26.01
N SER A 238 11.60 -3.84 25.56
CA SER A 238 12.87 -3.74 24.82
C SER A 238 12.69 -2.93 23.52
N GLN A 239 11.61 -3.21 22.77
CA GLN A 239 11.26 -2.52 21.53
C GLN A 239 10.91 -1.05 21.81
N LYS A 240 10.20 -0.77 22.91
CA LYS A 240 9.94 0.60 23.37
C LYS A 240 11.24 1.36 23.61
N GLY A 241 12.20 0.73 24.26
CA GLY A 241 13.55 1.30 24.44
C GLY A 241 14.24 1.62 23.12
N ILE A 242 14.10 0.77 22.11
CA ILE A 242 14.68 0.97 20.77
C ILE A 242 14.02 2.14 20.03
N ILE A 243 12.68 2.21 20.03
CA ILE A 243 11.92 3.31 19.40
C ILE A 243 12.26 4.65 20.05
N ILE A 244 12.40 4.69 21.38
CA ILE A 244 12.81 5.91 22.09
C ILE A 244 14.26 6.25 21.73
N GLY A 245 15.16 5.26 21.77
CA GLY A 245 16.59 5.45 21.54
C GLY A 245 17.28 6.17 22.70
N LYS A 246 18.62 6.21 22.64
CA LYS A 246 19.45 6.83 23.70
C LYS A 246 19.08 8.32 23.83
N LYS A 247 18.65 8.74 25.02
CA LYS A 247 18.18 10.12 25.30
C LYS A 247 17.03 10.59 24.37
N GLY A 248 16.22 9.66 23.86
CA GLY A 248 15.09 9.98 22.97
C GLY A 248 15.50 10.27 21.53
N SER A 249 16.73 9.94 21.12
CA SER A 249 17.25 10.32 19.80
C SER A 249 16.46 9.73 18.63
N MET A 250 16.04 8.47 18.74
CA MET A 250 15.33 7.78 17.66
C MET A 250 13.91 8.32 17.50
N LEU A 251 13.18 8.49 18.60
CA LEU A 251 11.83 9.06 18.57
C LEU A 251 11.81 10.49 18.05
N LYS A 252 12.84 11.30 18.40
CA LYS A 252 13.02 12.65 17.86
C LYS A 252 13.24 12.63 16.35
N GLU A 253 14.06 11.71 15.85
CA GLU A 253 14.33 11.62 14.41
C GLU A 253 13.09 11.16 13.63
N ILE A 254 12.38 10.13 14.13
CA ILE A 254 11.10 9.70 13.58
C ILE A 254 10.11 10.87 13.52
N GLY A 255 9.93 11.58 14.64
CA GLY A 255 9.01 12.72 14.72
C GLY A 255 9.43 13.88 13.82
N LYS A 256 10.72 14.17 13.70
CA LYS A 256 11.24 15.22 12.82
C LYS A 256 10.93 14.90 11.35
N GLN A 257 11.26 13.70 10.89
CA GLN A 257 11.05 13.31 9.48
C GLN A 257 9.55 13.20 9.15
N ALA A 258 8.76 12.61 10.05
CA ALA A 258 7.31 12.50 9.85
C ALA A 258 6.64 13.88 9.79
N ARG A 259 7.00 14.79 10.71
CA ARG A 259 6.49 16.16 10.72
C ARG A 259 6.82 16.92 9.42
N LEU A 260 8.07 16.84 8.96
CA LEU A 260 8.48 17.54 7.73
C LEU A 260 7.73 17.02 6.50
N GLU A 261 7.53 15.71 6.40
CA GLU A 261 6.75 15.14 5.30
C GLU A 261 5.26 15.51 5.38
N MET A 262 4.67 15.48 6.58
CA MET A 262 3.29 15.93 6.77
C MET A 262 3.11 17.42 6.44
N GLU A 263 4.09 18.27 6.76
CA GLU A 263 4.04 19.70 6.41
C GLU A 263 4.00 19.91 4.91
N GLN A 264 4.73 19.11 4.14
CA GLN A 264 4.71 19.14 2.68
C GLN A 264 3.39 18.57 2.14
N PHE A 265 2.90 17.47 2.71
CA PHE A 265 1.71 16.79 2.24
C PHE A 265 0.41 17.57 2.51
N PHE A 266 0.25 18.14 3.72
CA PHE A 266 -0.94 18.91 4.11
C PHE A 266 -0.83 20.40 3.78
N ASP A 267 0.29 20.84 3.19
CA ASP A 267 0.61 22.26 2.93
C ASP A 267 0.34 23.19 4.14
N THR A 268 0.60 22.67 5.34
CA THR A 268 0.21 23.29 6.62
C THR A 268 1.26 23.02 7.68
N ARG A 269 1.43 23.90 8.68
CA ARG A 269 2.36 23.64 9.78
C ARG A 269 1.88 22.47 10.63
N ILE A 270 2.80 21.64 11.11
CA ILE A 270 2.46 20.46 11.93
C ILE A 270 3.11 20.57 13.31
N TYR A 271 2.30 20.46 14.35
CA TYR A 271 2.76 20.11 15.69
C TYR A 271 2.50 18.63 15.93
N LEU A 272 3.57 17.82 15.93
CA LEU A 272 3.50 16.38 16.10
C LEU A 272 4.02 15.97 17.49
N GLU A 273 3.16 15.35 18.28
CA GLU A 273 3.49 14.72 19.55
C GLU A 273 3.44 13.20 19.42
N LEU A 274 4.51 12.51 19.81
CA LEU A 274 4.64 11.06 19.70
C LEU A 274 4.84 10.42 21.08
N PHE A 275 4.06 9.38 21.35
CA PHE A 275 4.17 8.55 22.55
C PHE A 275 4.50 7.11 22.19
N VAL A 276 5.22 6.39 23.05
CA VAL A 276 5.50 4.97 22.85
C VAL A 276 4.82 4.13 23.93
N LYS A 277 3.88 3.27 23.51
CA LYS A 277 3.08 2.39 24.36
C LYS A 277 3.43 0.93 24.11
N VAL A 278 3.40 0.12 25.17
CA VAL A 278 3.61 -1.32 25.07
C VAL A 278 2.26 -2.00 25.06
N SER A 279 1.95 -2.61 23.92
CA SER A 279 0.73 -3.35 23.62
C SER A 279 1.13 -4.81 23.41
N LYS A 280 1.18 -5.56 24.52
CA LYS A 280 1.83 -6.87 24.57
C LYS A 280 1.24 -7.85 23.56
N ASP A 281 2.11 -8.44 22.73
CA ASP A 281 1.78 -9.47 21.73
C ASP A 281 0.60 -9.10 20.80
N TRP A 282 0.41 -7.81 20.50
CA TRP A 282 -0.77 -7.31 19.77
C TRP A 282 -0.92 -7.94 18.38
N THR A 283 0.19 -8.31 17.71
CA THR A 283 0.13 -8.95 16.38
C THR A 283 -0.49 -10.35 16.40
N LYS A 284 -0.60 -10.95 17.60
CA LYS A 284 -1.18 -12.27 17.86
C LYS A 284 -2.56 -12.19 18.53
N ASN A 285 -3.05 -11.00 18.84
CA ASN A 285 -4.30 -10.81 19.57
C ASN A 285 -5.34 -10.14 18.66
N GLU A 286 -6.33 -10.91 18.20
CA GLU A 286 -7.36 -10.45 17.27
C GLU A 286 -8.19 -9.28 17.81
N ARG A 287 -8.42 -9.21 19.12
CA ARG A 287 -9.10 -8.06 19.72
C ARG A 287 -8.26 -6.80 19.58
N MET A 288 -6.97 -6.89 19.89
CA MET A 288 -6.06 -5.75 19.78
C MET A 288 -5.82 -5.32 18.33
N LEU A 289 -5.82 -6.27 17.38
CA LEU A 289 -5.78 -5.95 15.96
C LEU A 289 -6.93 -5.00 15.58
N LYS A 290 -8.16 -5.32 16.00
CA LYS A 290 -9.34 -4.48 15.75
C LYS A 290 -9.24 -3.10 16.42
N GLU A 291 -8.79 -3.07 17.68
CA GLU A 291 -8.57 -1.81 18.42
C GLU A 291 -7.51 -0.93 17.75
N LEU A 292 -6.52 -1.53 17.08
CA LEU A 292 -5.45 -0.86 16.33
C LEU A 292 -5.81 -0.57 14.86
N GLY A 293 -7.07 -0.80 14.46
CA GLY A 293 -7.56 -0.48 13.11
C GLY A 293 -7.46 -1.59 12.08
N TYR A 294 -7.07 -2.80 12.48
CA TYR A 294 -7.00 -3.99 11.62
C TYR A 294 -8.22 -4.90 11.85
N ASP A 295 -9.40 -4.52 11.33
CA ASP A 295 -10.64 -5.32 11.41
C ASP A 295 -11.14 -5.66 10.00
N THR A 296 -11.29 -6.95 9.70
CA THR A 296 -11.80 -7.45 8.40
C THR A 296 -13.29 -7.14 8.18
N ARG A 297 -14.01 -6.68 9.21
CA ARG A 297 -15.47 -6.44 9.15
C ARG A 297 -15.83 -4.96 8.94
N LYS A 298 -14.82 -4.10 8.74
CA LYS A 298 -14.99 -2.68 8.44
C LYS A 298 -14.92 -2.38 6.93
N GLU A 299 -15.16 -3.37 6.09
CA GLU A 299 -15.52 -3.07 4.70
C GLU A 299 -16.97 -2.55 4.72
N PRO A 300 -17.23 -1.35 4.15
CA PRO A 300 -18.59 -0.83 4.03
C PRO A 300 -19.49 -1.75 3.20
#